data_AF-A0A8B6XX34-F1
#
_entry.id   AF-A0A8B6XX34-F1
#
_cell.length_a   1.000
_cell.length_b   1.000
_cell.length_c   1.000
_cell.angle_alpha   90.00
_cell.angle_beta   90.00
_cell.angle_gamma   90.00
#
_symmetry.space_group_name_H-M   'P 1'
#
loop_
_entity.id
_entity.type
_entity.pdbx_description
1 polymer ?
#
loop_
_entity_poly.entity_id
_entity_poly.type
_entity_poly.pdbx_seq_one_letter_code
_entity_poly.pdbx_strand_id
1 'polypeptide(L)'
;MLSFNALLSRCNIKSNVIEVDLNNSRLKLLSDNRKKLVPIIKTIIFLGRNDLAFRGYRDDSKYHPDIGESSTQKVGVGNFIELLNFRVDAGDQILSNHLSSSPKNATYISKTTQNQLIDSCGKAIEEVLIRNVKHSIFFSILCDEAVDCSNTVSYDSTESLISI
;
A
#
# COMPACT_ATOMS: atom_id res chain seq x y z
N MET A 1 -49.17 -34.44 -9.01
CA MET A 1 -48.08 -33.80 -9.78
C MET A 1 -48.01 -32.27 -9.63
N LEU A 2 -49.13 -31.54 -9.66
CA LEU A 2 -49.11 -30.07 -9.59
C LEU A 2 -48.57 -29.48 -8.28
N SER A 3 -48.82 -30.11 -7.12
CA SER A 3 -48.33 -29.62 -5.81
C SER A 3 -46.81 -29.75 -5.64
N PHE A 4 -46.22 -30.81 -6.19
CA PHE A 4 -44.78 -31.07 -6.11
C PHE A 4 -43.98 -30.05 -6.92
N ASN A 5 -44.44 -29.74 -8.14
CA ASN A 5 -43.81 -28.72 -9.00
C ASN A 5 -43.93 -27.30 -8.39
N ALA A 6 -45.06 -27.00 -7.72
CA ALA A 6 -45.23 -25.74 -7.01
C ALA A 6 -44.26 -25.60 -5.81
N LEU A 7 -44.03 -26.68 -5.07
CA LEU A 7 -43.04 -26.74 -3.97
C LEU A 7 -41.61 -26.56 -4.48
N LEU A 8 -41.22 -27.26 -5.56
CA LEU A 8 -39.93 -27.10 -6.22
C LEU A 8 -39.70 -25.67 -6.70
N SER A 9 -40.70 -25.05 -7.34
CA SER A 9 -40.64 -23.66 -7.78
C SER A 9 -40.45 -22.70 -6.60
N ARG A 10 -41.19 -22.88 -5.50
CA ARG A 10 -41.07 -22.07 -4.28
C ARG A 10 -39.69 -22.19 -3.64
N CYS A 11 -39.12 -23.40 -3.57
CA CYS A 11 -37.78 -23.64 -3.04
C CYS A 11 -36.70 -23.01 -3.93
N ASN A 12 -36.84 -23.12 -5.25
CA ASN A 12 -35.89 -22.53 -6.20
C ASN A 12 -35.91 -20.99 -6.16
N ILE A 13 -37.09 -20.37 -6.05
CA ILE A 13 -37.21 -18.91 -5.88
C ILE A 13 -36.52 -18.46 -4.59
N LYS A 14 -36.75 -19.14 -3.46
CA LYS A 14 -36.08 -18.80 -2.18
C LYS A 14 -34.56 -18.97 -2.26
N SER A 15 -34.08 -20.03 -2.92
CA SER A 15 -32.65 -20.26 -3.14
C SER A 15 -32.02 -19.11 -3.93
N ASN A 16 -32.65 -18.69 -5.03
CA ASN A 16 -32.18 -17.56 -5.83
C ASN A 16 -32.16 -16.24 -5.05
N VAL A 17 -33.17 -15.98 -4.21
CA VAL A 17 -33.20 -14.76 -3.37
C VAL A 17 -32.04 -14.74 -2.36
N ILE A 18 -31.79 -15.87 -1.67
CA ILE A 18 -30.68 -15.99 -0.73
C ILE A 18 -29.34 -15.79 -1.42
N GLU A 19 -29.16 -16.38 -2.61
CA GLU A 19 -27.94 -16.23 -3.41
C GLU A 19 -27.69 -14.78 -3.82
N VAL A 20 -28.74 -14.09 -4.28
CA VAL A 20 -28.67 -12.66 -4.65
C VAL A 20 -28.31 -11.79 -3.43
N ASP A 21 -28.93 -12.03 -2.28
CA ASP A 21 -28.67 -11.27 -1.05
C ASP A 21 -27.26 -11.50 -0.51
N LEU A 22 -26.76 -12.75 -0.57
CA LEU A 22 -25.38 -13.09 -0.23
C LEU A 22 -24.39 -12.38 -1.16
N ASN A 23 -24.66 -12.39 -2.46
CA ASN A 23 -23.82 -11.70 -3.44
C ASN A 23 -23.80 -10.18 -3.20
N ASN A 24 -24.96 -9.57 -2.97
CA ASN A 24 -25.08 -8.15 -2.64
C ASN A 24 -24.31 -7.79 -1.36
N SER A 25 -24.40 -8.63 -0.33
CA SER A 25 -23.67 -8.45 0.93
C SER A 25 -22.15 -8.51 0.71
N ARG A 26 -21.69 -9.47 -0.11
CA ARG A 26 -20.27 -9.59 -0.49
C ARG A 26 -19.78 -8.37 -1.27
N LEU A 27 -20.55 -7.89 -2.24
CA LEU A 27 -20.22 -6.71 -3.03
C LEU A 27 -20.14 -5.45 -2.16
N LYS A 28 -21.04 -5.31 -1.19
CA LYS A 28 -21.00 -4.22 -0.21
C LYS A 28 -19.71 -4.26 0.62
N LEU A 29 -19.35 -5.43 1.15
CA LEU A 29 -18.12 -5.61 1.91
C LEU A 29 -16.87 -5.25 1.09
N LEU A 30 -16.82 -5.68 -0.18
CA LEU A 30 -15.73 -5.34 -1.09
C LEU A 30 -15.65 -3.82 -1.33
N SER A 31 -16.79 -3.17 -1.53
CA SER A 31 -16.84 -1.72 -1.71
C SER A 31 -16.31 -0.99 -0.48
N ASP A 32 -16.72 -1.41 0.72
CA ASP A 32 -16.30 -0.77 1.96
C ASP A 32 -14.81 -1.01 2.27
N ASN A 33 -14.29 -2.22 2.01
CA ASN A 33 -12.85 -2.49 2.12
C ASN A 33 -12.03 -1.68 1.13
N ARG A 34 -12.52 -1.46 -0.10
CA ARG A 34 -11.87 -0.58 -1.07
C ARG A 34 -11.81 0.86 -0.56
N LYS A 35 -12.90 1.39 0.00
CA LYS A 35 -12.91 2.75 0.58
C LYS A 35 -11.87 2.91 1.69
N LYS A 36 -11.64 1.87 2.49
CA LYS A 36 -10.60 1.84 3.55
C LYS A 36 -9.18 1.77 2.98
N LEU A 37 -8.96 1.08 1.86
CA LEU A 37 -7.65 0.97 1.21
C LEU A 37 -7.25 2.22 0.43
N VAL A 38 -8.21 2.92 -0.19
CA VAL A 38 -7.97 4.18 -0.94
C VAL A 38 -7.08 5.18 -0.20
N PRO A 39 -7.36 5.55 1.07
CA PRO A 39 -6.51 6.47 1.81
C PRO A 39 -5.06 5.96 1.93
N ILE A 40 -4.88 4.67 2.21
CA ILE A 40 -3.57 4.05 2.42
C ILE A 40 -2.76 4.01 1.13
N ILE A 41 -3.38 3.62 0.01
CA ILE A 41 -2.74 3.59 -1.30
C ILE A 41 -2.36 5.00 -1.76
N LYS A 42 -3.22 6.00 -1.51
CA LYS A 42 -2.90 7.41 -1.81
C LYS A 42 -1.68 7.91 -1.05
N THR A 43 -1.52 7.53 0.22
CA THR A 43 -0.32 7.80 1.00
C THR A 43 0.92 7.19 0.34
N ILE A 44 0.84 5.93 -0.13
CA ILE A 44 1.97 5.26 -0.81
C ILE A 44 2.37 6.01 -2.09
N ILE A 45 1.37 6.33 -2.92
CA ILE A 45 1.59 7.07 -4.17
C ILE A 45 2.19 8.45 -3.89
N PHE A 46 1.71 9.15 -2.86
CA PHE A 46 2.22 10.46 -2.49
C PHE A 46 3.71 10.39 -2.14
N LEU A 47 4.11 9.46 -1.28
CA LEU A 47 5.51 9.33 -0.86
C LEU A 47 6.41 8.95 -2.04
N GLY A 48 6.01 7.96 -2.84
CA GLY A 48 6.77 7.53 -4.01
C GLY A 48 6.92 8.61 -5.09
N ARG A 49 5.92 9.49 -5.26
CA ARG A 49 6.00 10.60 -6.22
C ARG A 49 6.90 11.75 -5.76
N ASN A 50 7.07 11.92 -4.46
CA ASN A 50 7.86 13.01 -3.87
C ASN A 50 9.26 12.55 -3.42
N ASP A 51 9.66 11.32 -3.78
CA ASP A 51 10.93 10.70 -3.37
C ASP A 51 11.15 10.71 -1.85
N LEU A 52 10.07 10.49 -1.09
CA LEU A 52 10.09 10.48 0.36
C LEU A 52 10.23 9.04 0.87
N ALA A 53 11.16 8.83 1.80
CA ALA A 53 11.32 7.55 2.46
C ALA A 53 10.02 7.10 3.14
N PHE A 54 9.60 5.85 2.92
CA PHE A 54 8.36 5.34 3.53
C PHE A 54 8.52 5.08 5.03
N ARG A 55 9.72 4.64 5.43
CA ARG A 55 10.05 4.18 6.77
C ARG A 55 11.07 5.11 7.42
N GLY A 56 10.98 5.20 8.73
CA GLY A 56 11.96 5.87 9.57
C GLY A 56 12.83 4.87 10.32
N TYR A 57 13.79 5.38 11.08
CA TYR A 57 14.77 4.58 11.84
C TYR A 57 14.11 3.61 12.84
N ARG A 58 12.95 3.97 13.41
CA ARG A 58 12.21 3.14 14.36
C ARG A 58 10.74 3.07 13.99
N ASP A 59 10.42 2.25 13.00
CA ASP A 59 9.06 2.07 12.47
C ASP A 59 8.31 0.85 13.07
N ASP A 60 8.67 0.43 14.28
CA ASP A 60 7.90 -0.60 15.00
C ASP A 60 6.62 0.01 15.58
N SER A 61 5.52 -0.76 15.56
CA SER A 61 4.20 -0.32 16.06
C SER A 61 4.20 0.25 17.48
N LYS A 62 5.15 -0.13 18.35
CA LYS A 62 5.28 0.41 19.70
C LYS A 62 5.72 1.88 19.77
N TYR A 63 6.23 2.42 18.67
CA TYR A 63 6.64 3.82 18.54
C TYR A 63 5.65 4.65 17.71
N HIS A 64 4.60 4.04 17.19
CA HIS A 64 3.57 4.76 16.45
C HIS A 64 2.75 5.61 17.43
N PRO A 65 2.49 6.89 17.11
CA PRO A 65 1.63 7.72 17.95
C PRO A 65 0.19 7.21 17.90
N ASP A 66 -0.64 7.75 18.81
CA ASP A 66 -2.07 7.50 18.79
C ASP A 66 -2.69 7.98 17.46
N ILE A 67 -3.82 7.36 17.10
CA ILE A 67 -4.47 7.60 15.80
C ILE A 67 -4.86 9.07 15.69
N GLY A 68 -4.36 9.74 14.65
CA GLY A 68 -4.62 11.17 14.44
C GLY A 68 -3.66 12.10 15.18
N GLU A 69 -2.70 11.58 15.92
CA GLU A 69 -1.66 12.38 16.56
C GLU A 69 -0.35 12.32 15.77
N SER A 70 0.41 13.42 15.80
CA SER A 70 1.77 13.45 15.28
C SER A 70 2.74 12.90 16.33
N SER A 71 3.83 12.28 15.89
CA SER A 71 4.85 11.76 16.79
C SER A 71 5.49 12.91 17.60
N THR A 72 5.35 12.82 18.92
CA THR A 72 5.98 13.77 19.86
C THR A 72 7.43 13.38 20.20
N GLN A 73 7.81 12.15 19.88
CA GLN A 73 9.15 11.64 20.08
C GLN A 73 10.04 12.05 18.89
N LYS A 74 11.29 12.49 19.15
CA LYS A 74 12.35 12.61 18.13
C LYS A 74 12.76 11.26 17.50
N VAL A 75 11.98 10.21 17.74
CA VAL A 75 12.20 8.86 17.28
C VAL A 75 11.59 8.77 15.89
N GLY A 76 12.43 8.49 14.88
CA GLY A 76 12.05 8.53 13.47
C GLY A 76 10.98 7.51 13.10
N VAL A 77 9.72 7.85 13.35
CA VAL A 77 8.53 7.21 12.77
C VAL A 77 8.58 7.43 11.25
N GLY A 78 8.13 6.44 10.48
CA GLY A 78 8.15 6.55 9.03
C GLY A 78 7.13 7.57 8.51
N ASN A 79 7.49 8.27 7.42
CA ASN A 79 6.60 9.24 6.75
C ASN A 79 5.24 8.61 6.37
N PHE A 80 5.19 7.30 6.15
CA PHE A 80 3.94 6.59 5.90
C PHE A 80 2.95 6.68 7.05
N ILE A 81 3.39 6.43 8.28
CA ILE A 81 2.53 6.47 9.46
C ILE A 81 2.16 7.91 9.78
N GLU A 82 3.15 8.81 9.71
CA GLU A 82 2.94 10.22 9.97
C GLU A 82 1.91 10.84 9.03
N LEU A 83 1.98 10.50 7.74
CA LEU A 83 1.02 10.98 6.75
C LEU A 83 -0.37 10.34 6.91
N LEU A 84 -0.47 9.11 7.44
CA LEU A 84 -1.78 8.53 7.77
C LEU A 84 -2.43 9.27 8.95
N ASN A 85 -1.66 9.56 10.00
CA ASN A 85 -2.16 10.30 11.16
C ASN A 85 -2.52 11.73 10.79
N PHE A 86 -1.69 12.40 9.99
CA PHE A 86 -2.01 13.73 9.45
C PHE A 86 -3.34 13.73 8.68
N ARG A 87 -3.64 12.66 7.91
CA ARG A 87 -4.91 12.56 7.17
C ARG A 87 -6.10 12.33 8.10
N VAL A 88 -5.91 11.59 9.20
CA VAL A 88 -6.95 11.44 10.23
C VAL A 88 -7.20 12.77 10.94
N ASP A 89 -6.15 13.47 11.34
CA ASP A 89 -6.22 14.81 11.96
C ASP A 89 -6.91 15.82 11.03
N ALA A 90 -6.60 15.77 9.73
CA ALA A 90 -7.27 16.55 8.70
C ALA A 90 -8.72 16.14 8.41
N GLY A 91 -9.27 15.14 9.12
CA GLY A 91 -10.70 14.79 9.11
C GLY A 91 -11.07 13.57 8.26
N ASP A 92 -10.14 12.69 7.87
CA ASP A 92 -10.46 11.43 7.18
C ASP A 92 -11.12 10.42 8.13
N GLN A 93 -12.44 10.55 8.28
CA GLN A 93 -13.25 9.70 9.17
C GLN A 93 -13.27 8.23 8.74
N ILE A 94 -13.13 7.94 7.44
CA ILE A 94 -13.10 6.55 6.94
C ILE A 94 -11.82 5.89 7.42
N LEU A 95 -10.68 6.57 7.28
CA LEU A 95 -9.39 6.08 7.75
C LEU A 95 -9.38 6.00 9.29
N SER A 96 -9.88 7.02 9.99
CA SER A 96 -9.97 7.04 11.46
C SER A 96 -10.73 5.84 12.01
N ASN A 97 -11.95 5.62 11.48
CA ASN A 97 -12.78 4.48 11.86
C ASN A 97 -12.11 3.15 11.52
N HIS A 98 -11.44 3.07 10.36
CA HIS A 98 -10.72 1.86 9.96
C HIS A 98 -9.57 1.52 10.90
N LEU A 99 -8.73 2.50 11.26
CA LEU A 99 -7.57 2.27 12.13
C LEU A 99 -7.97 1.93 13.57
N SER A 100 -9.06 2.50 14.07
CA SER A 100 -9.54 2.29 15.44
C SER A 100 -10.35 0.99 15.61
N SER A 101 -11.16 0.60 14.62
CA SER A 101 -12.08 -0.54 14.73
C SER A 101 -11.54 -1.85 14.13
N SER A 102 -10.51 -1.79 13.27
CA SER A 102 -10.01 -2.99 12.60
C SER A 102 -9.15 -3.83 13.52
N PRO A 103 -9.22 -5.18 13.39
CA PRO A 103 -8.28 -6.04 14.08
C PRO A 103 -6.85 -5.77 13.57
N LYS A 104 -5.84 -6.01 14.43
CA LYS A 104 -4.43 -5.67 14.13
C LYS A 104 -3.90 -6.24 12.82
N ASN A 105 -4.41 -7.37 12.37
CA ASN A 105 -4.04 -8.03 11.11
C ASN A 105 -4.71 -7.42 9.86
N ALA A 106 -5.69 -6.52 10.02
CA ALA A 106 -6.47 -5.93 8.94
C ALA A 106 -6.37 -4.39 8.88
N THR A 107 -5.48 -3.78 9.64
CA THR A 107 -5.24 -2.32 9.58
C THR A 107 -4.55 -1.90 8.28
N TYR A 108 -3.82 -2.82 7.63
CA TYR A 108 -3.01 -2.62 6.42
C TYR A 108 -1.80 -1.67 6.59
N ILE A 109 -1.41 -1.36 7.83
CA ILE A 109 -0.27 -0.46 8.14
C ILE A 109 0.98 -1.21 8.62
N SER A 110 0.91 -2.54 8.76
CA SER A 110 2.07 -3.33 9.18
C SER A 110 3.19 -3.26 8.14
N LYS A 111 4.45 -3.42 8.57
CA LYS A 111 5.61 -3.44 7.66
C LYS A 111 5.43 -4.41 6.49
N THR A 112 4.93 -5.61 6.78
CA THR A 112 4.69 -6.65 5.78
C THR A 112 3.62 -6.22 4.78
N THR A 113 2.48 -5.73 5.26
CA THR A 113 1.38 -5.31 4.40
C THR A 113 1.73 -4.06 3.59
N GLN A 114 2.44 -3.11 4.20
CA GLN A 114 2.97 -1.94 3.52
C GLN A 114 3.86 -2.34 2.34
N ASN A 115 4.80 -3.28 2.53
CA ASN A 115 5.63 -3.79 1.43
C ASN A 115 4.79 -4.41 0.31
N GLN A 116 3.81 -5.25 0.66
CA GLN A 116 2.94 -5.87 -0.35
C GLN A 116 2.15 -4.83 -1.16
N LEU A 117 1.71 -3.74 -0.52
CA LEU A 117 1.02 -2.65 -1.18
C LEU A 117 1.98 -1.84 -2.07
N ILE A 118 3.21 -1.57 -1.60
CA ILE A 118 4.26 -0.92 -2.39
C ILE A 118 4.57 -1.75 -3.64
N ASP A 119 4.79 -3.06 -3.49
CA ASP A 119 5.06 -3.98 -4.61
C ASP A 119 3.90 -4.00 -5.60
N SER A 120 2.66 -3.99 -5.10
CA SER A 120 1.46 -3.95 -5.95
C SER A 120 1.36 -2.64 -6.73
N CYS A 121 1.69 -1.51 -6.11
CA CYS A 121 1.77 -0.22 -6.79
C CYS A 121 2.89 -0.21 -7.84
N GLY A 122 4.06 -0.77 -7.50
CA GLY A 122 5.20 -0.91 -8.40
C GLY A 122 4.83 -1.71 -9.66
N LYS A 123 4.19 -2.87 -9.50
CA LYS A 123 3.73 -3.70 -10.62
C LYS A 123 2.73 -2.98 -11.53
N ALA A 124 1.79 -2.24 -10.95
CA ALA A 124 0.82 -1.46 -11.73
C ALA A 124 1.51 -0.36 -12.57
N ILE A 125 2.53 0.30 -12.01
CA ILE A 125 3.33 1.30 -12.73
C ILE A 125 4.16 0.63 -13.84
N GLU A 126 4.80 -0.50 -13.52
CA GLU A 126 5.58 -1.29 -14.47
C GLU A 126 4.74 -1.75 -15.66
N GLU A 127 3.53 -2.25 -15.43
CA GLU A 127 2.61 -2.68 -16.49
C GLU A 127 2.29 -1.53 -17.46
N VAL A 128 2.01 -0.33 -16.92
CA VAL A 128 1.77 0.86 -17.73
C VAL A 128 3.01 1.25 -18.52
N LEU A 129 4.19 1.21 -17.91
CA LEU A 129 5.45 1.54 -18.57
C LEU A 129 5.76 0.56 -19.72
N ILE A 130 5.69 -0.75 -19.46
CA ILE A 130 5.91 -1.80 -20.46
C ILE A 130 4.92 -1.64 -21.62
N ARG A 131 3.64 -1.38 -21.31
CA ARG A 131 2.63 -1.12 -22.34
C ARG A 131 3.04 0.08 -23.20
N ASN A 132 3.44 1.19 -22.59
CA ASN A 132 3.84 2.38 -23.34
C ASN A 132 5.07 2.14 -24.22
N VAL A 133 6.09 1.42 -23.71
CA VAL A 133 7.30 1.06 -24.48
C VAL A 133 6.93 0.18 -25.67
N LYS A 134 6.09 -0.86 -25.47
CA LYS A 134 5.66 -1.77 -26.55
C LYS A 134 4.87 -1.08 -27.66
N HIS A 135 4.13 -0.01 -27.34
CA HIS A 135 3.36 0.75 -28.33
C HIS A 135 4.17 1.89 -28.97
N SER A 136 5.38 2.18 -28.48
CA SER A 136 6.23 3.22 -29.04
C SER A 136 6.99 2.72 -30.25
N ILE A 137 7.09 3.55 -31.28
CA ILE A 137 7.92 3.27 -32.47
C ILE A 137 9.41 3.44 -32.12
N PHE A 138 9.72 4.39 -31.23
CA PHE A 138 11.08 4.74 -30.84
C PHE A 138 11.18 4.86 -29.32
N PHE A 139 12.27 4.35 -28.75
CA PHE A 139 12.62 4.56 -27.35
C PHE A 139 14.14 4.63 -27.22
N SER A 140 14.62 5.31 -26.18
CA SER A 140 16.04 5.39 -25.85
C SER A 140 16.23 5.03 -24.38
N ILE A 141 17.31 4.33 -24.06
CA ILE A 141 17.69 3.99 -22.69
C ILE A 141 18.91 4.83 -22.34
N LEU A 142 18.82 5.63 -21.28
CA LEU A 142 19.93 6.35 -20.70
C LEU A 142 20.40 5.56 -19.49
N CYS A 143 21.64 5.09 -19.52
CA CYS A 143 22.29 4.44 -18.39
C CYS A 143 23.24 5.45 -17.75
N ASP A 144 23.05 5.73 -16.46
CA ASP A 144 23.97 6.55 -15.67
C ASP A 144 24.75 5.64 -14.73
N GLU A 145 26.06 5.82 -14.66
CA GLU A 145 26.94 5.04 -13.79
C GLU A 145 27.21 5.85 -12.52
N ALA A 146 26.58 5.45 -11.42
CA ALA A 146 26.85 6.03 -10.11
C ALA A 146 27.88 5.15 -9.36
N VAL A 147 29.09 5.67 -9.18
CA VAL A 147 30.12 5.04 -8.34
C VAL A 147 29.89 5.44 -6.88
N ASP A 148 29.60 4.46 -6.02
CA ASP A 148 29.46 4.66 -4.58
C ASP A 148 30.84 4.89 -3.94
N CYS A 149 31.13 6.16 -3.61
CA CYS A 149 32.40 6.58 -3.01
C CYS A 149 32.42 6.44 -1.46
N SER A 150 31.47 5.74 -0.85
CA SER A 150 31.33 5.70 0.63
C SER A 150 32.30 4.75 1.35
N ASN A 151 33.08 3.95 0.62
CA ASN A 151 34.23 3.24 1.21
C ASN A 151 35.44 4.18 1.24
N THR A 152 35.50 5.06 2.24
CA THR A 152 36.80 5.60 2.68
C THR A 152 37.62 4.42 3.20
N VAL A 153 38.37 3.79 2.31
CA VAL A 153 39.58 3.08 2.69
C VAL A 153 40.42 4.10 3.44
N SER A 154 40.60 3.90 4.74
CA SER A 154 41.61 4.62 5.51
C SER A 154 42.94 4.34 4.84
N TYR A 155 43.38 5.28 4.00
CA TYR A 155 44.71 5.28 3.41
C TYR A 155 45.71 5.46 4.55
N ASP A 156 46.17 4.34 5.09
CA ASP A 156 47.50 4.31 5.67
C ASP A 156 48.49 4.39 4.51
N SER A 157 49.49 5.25 4.68
CA SER A 157 50.33 5.73 3.60
C SER A 157 51.26 4.62 3.09
N THR A 158 51.03 4.08 1.89
CA THR A 158 52.12 3.55 1.04
C THR A 158 51.79 3.71 -0.44
N GLU A 159 52.69 4.40 -1.14
CA GLU A 159 52.74 4.50 -2.58
C GLU A 159 52.76 3.13 -3.27
N SER A 160 52.06 2.99 -4.40
CA SER A 160 52.60 2.32 -5.59
C SER A 160 51.71 2.53 -6.83
N LEU A 161 52.16 3.46 -7.67
CA LEU A 161 52.20 3.46 -9.14
C LEU A 161 50.99 2.91 -9.93
N ILE A 162 50.28 3.86 -10.54
CA ILE A 162 49.54 3.68 -11.79
C ILE A 162 50.55 3.31 -12.90
N SER A 163 50.34 2.17 -13.56
CA SER A 163 50.81 1.98 -14.94
C SER A 163 49.62 2.19 -15.87
N ILE A 164 49.82 3.09 -16.83
CA ILE A 164 49.03 3.21 -18.06
C ILE A 164 49.07 1.87 -18.81
#